data_AF-A0A3G8XIU0-F1
#
_entry.id   AF-A0A3G8XIU0-F1
#
_cell.length_a   1.000
_cell.length_b   1.000
_cell.length_c   1.000
_cell.angle_alpha   90.00
_cell.angle_beta   90.00
_cell.angle_gamma   90.00
#
_symmetry.space_group_name_H-M   'P 1'
#
loop_
_entity.id
_entity.type
_entity.pdbx_description
1 polymer ?
#
loop_
_entity_poly.entity_id
_entity_poly.type
_entity_poly.pdbx_seq_one_letter_code
_entity_poly.pdbx_strand_id
1 'polypeptide(L)'
;MAYAYYLAINGADAHYVDMTFTYETLNSLSISELGLAAGTKGKYADDNYGGGVNTSYGMGTLSVVILDSKADIGDFTYSQNGVDYPRRSMPAELLAHEMLGHGYGRVKRSISYGHADAVQMSTLYWRTRGYINFYRNGSWHGTQVRLNSSQANSIPNHFIYR
;
A
#
# COMPACT_ATOMS: atom_id res chain seq x y z
N MET A 1 3.89 13.33 -3.18
CA MET A 1 3.16 12.34 -4.01
C MET A 1 3.49 12.46 -5.49
N ALA A 2 3.30 13.61 -6.15
CA ALA A 2 3.54 13.75 -7.59
C ALA A 2 4.94 13.27 -8.04
N TYR A 3 5.99 13.63 -7.31
CA TYR A 3 7.36 13.18 -7.61
C TYR A 3 7.54 11.65 -7.54
N ALA A 4 6.92 10.98 -6.56
CA ALA A 4 7.01 9.52 -6.45
C ALA A 4 6.36 8.82 -7.65
N TYR A 5 5.18 9.29 -8.09
CA TYR A 5 4.55 8.80 -9.32
C TYR A 5 5.38 9.13 -10.57
N TYR A 6 5.95 10.33 -10.64
CA TYR A 6 6.85 10.70 -11.75
C TYR A 6 8.02 9.70 -11.86
N LEU A 7 8.67 9.37 -10.74
CA LEU A 7 9.76 8.39 -10.72
C LEU A 7 9.30 6.98 -11.11
N ALA A 8 8.14 6.54 -10.61
CA ALA A 8 7.60 5.22 -10.95
C ALA A 8 7.23 5.11 -12.44
N ILE A 9 6.66 6.17 -13.03
CA ILE A 9 6.25 6.21 -14.44
C ILE A 9 7.44 6.32 -15.40
N ASN A 10 8.46 7.09 -15.02
CA ASN A 10 9.65 7.33 -15.86
C ASN A 10 10.81 6.37 -15.55
N GLY A 11 10.59 5.40 -14.66
CA GLY A 11 11.56 4.36 -14.34
C GLY A 11 11.64 3.28 -15.42
N ALA A 12 12.73 2.52 -15.42
CA ALA A 12 12.86 1.32 -16.26
C ALA A 12 12.13 0.09 -15.66
N ASP A 13 11.78 0.15 -14.38
CA ASP A 13 11.11 -0.91 -13.64
C ASP A 13 9.60 -0.92 -13.99
N ALA A 14 9.05 -2.09 -14.30
CA ALA A 14 7.63 -2.22 -14.60
C ALA A 14 6.79 -2.38 -13.32
N HIS A 15 5.72 -1.60 -13.19
CA HIS A 15 4.77 -1.70 -12.08
C HIS A 15 3.38 -2.02 -12.62
N TYR A 16 2.97 -3.28 -12.49
CA TYR A 16 1.64 -3.74 -12.87
C TYR A 16 0.66 -3.50 -11.71
N VAL A 17 -0.53 -3.01 -12.04
CA VAL A 17 -1.58 -2.77 -11.05
C VAL A 17 -2.87 -3.40 -11.55
N ASP A 18 -3.36 -4.40 -10.83
CA ASP A 18 -4.69 -4.98 -11.00
C ASP A 18 -5.66 -4.26 -10.06
N MET A 19 -6.60 -3.54 -10.63
CA MET A 19 -7.66 -2.85 -9.88
C MET A 19 -8.95 -3.63 -10.09
N THR A 20 -9.50 -4.18 -9.00
CA THR A 20 -10.64 -5.12 -9.08
C THR A 20 -11.68 -4.78 -8.01
N PHE A 21 -12.96 -4.92 -8.31
CA PHE A 21 -14.00 -4.89 -7.29
C PHE A 21 -14.15 -6.23 -6.55
N THR A 22 -14.70 -6.23 -5.34
CA THR A 22 -14.88 -7.46 -4.53
C THR A 22 -15.66 -8.57 -5.24
N TYR A 23 -16.62 -8.22 -6.11
CA TYR A 23 -17.46 -9.17 -6.86
C TYR A 23 -16.83 -9.64 -8.19
N GLU A 24 -15.78 -8.97 -8.64
CA GLU A 24 -15.08 -9.29 -9.88
C GLU A 24 -14.05 -10.40 -9.65
N THR A 25 -13.70 -11.09 -10.74
CA THR A 25 -12.62 -12.08 -10.71
C THR A 25 -11.29 -11.35 -10.89
N LEU A 26 -10.28 -11.73 -10.09
CA LEU A 26 -8.92 -11.19 -10.22
C LEU A 26 -8.36 -11.47 -11.63
N ASN A 27 -7.46 -10.61 -12.11
CA ASN A 27 -6.77 -10.84 -13.38
C ASN A 27 -5.99 -12.17 -13.35
N SER A 28 -5.88 -12.86 -14.50
CA SER A 28 -5.14 -14.11 -14.60
C SER A 28 -3.69 -13.99 -14.15
N LEU A 29 -3.08 -12.82 -14.37
CA LEU A 29 -1.74 -12.51 -13.87
C LEU A 29 -1.71 -12.51 -12.33
N SER A 30 -2.62 -11.80 -11.69
CA SER A 30 -2.76 -11.76 -10.22
C SER A 30 -3.01 -13.13 -9.62
N ILE A 31 -3.85 -13.95 -10.28
CA ILE A 31 -4.12 -15.33 -9.86
C ILE A 31 -2.82 -16.16 -9.90
N SER A 32 -2.07 -16.10 -10.99
CA SER A 32 -0.81 -16.85 -11.15
C SER A 32 0.25 -16.42 -10.14
N GLU A 33 0.52 -15.13 -10.03
CA GLU A 33 1.63 -14.60 -9.22
C GLU A 33 1.37 -14.66 -7.71
N LEU A 34 0.10 -14.67 -7.30
CA LEU A 34 -0.28 -14.88 -5.90
C LEU A 34 -0.53 -16.36 -5.56
N GLY A 35 -0.40 -17.27 -6.53
CA GLY A 35 -0.64 -18.71 -6.31
C GLY A 35 -2.09 -19.05 -5.95
N LEU A 36 -3.05 -18.32 -6.52
CA LEU A 36 -4.48 -18.45 -6.24
C LEU A 36 -5.16 -19.39 -7.23
N ALA A 37 -6.32 -19.92 -6.85
CA ALA A 37 -7.15 -20.72 -7.76
C ALA A 37 -7.76 -19.86 -8.89
N ALA A 38 -7.94 -20.46 -10.06
CA ALA A 38 -8.65 -19.80 -11.16
C ALA A 38 -10.08 -19.43 -10.73
N GLY A 39 -10.54 -18.23 -11.11
CA GLY A 39 -11.86 -17.73 -10.71
C GLY A 39 -11.92 -17.07 -9.34
N THR A 40 -10.79 -16.96 -8.62
CA THR A 40 -10.71 -16.23 -7.35
C THR A 40 -11.23 -14.80 -7.50
N LYS A 41 -12.12 -14.39 -6.58
CA LYS A 41 -12.76 -13.08 -6.56
C LYS A 41 -11.94 -12.04 -5.79
N GLY A 42 -12.12 -10.76 -6.12
CA GLY A 42 -11.54 -9.65 -5.38
C GLY A 42 -11.86 -9.69 -3.87
N LYS A 43 -13.03 -10.24 -3.49
CA LYS A 43 -13.39 -10.48 -2.09
C LYS A 43 -12.37 -11.33 -1.33
N TYR A 44 -11.79 -12.35 -1.97
CA TYR A 44 -10.75 -13.16 -1.33
C TYR A 44 -9.53 -12.31 -0.98
N ALA A 45 -9.10 -11.45 -1.92
CA ALA A 45 -7.99 -10.55 -1.69
C ALA A 45 -8.32 -9.48 -0.62
N ASP A 46 -9.55 -8.98 -0.58
CA ASP A 46 -9.99 -8.06 0.48
C ASP A 46 -9.91 -8.72 1.86
N ASP A 47 -10.45 -9.93 2.00
CA ASP A 47 -10.50 -10.68 3.26
C ASP A 47 -9.11 -11.12 3.76
N ASN A 48 -8.19 -11.47 2.85
CA ASN A 48 -6.89 -12.03 3.21
C ASN A 48 -5.75 -11.00 3.26
N TYR A 49 -5.87 -9.91 2.50
CA TYR A 49 -4.80 -8.91 2.36
C TYR A 49 -5.22 -7.51 2.80
N GLY A 50 -6.45 -7.32 3.27
CA GLY A 50 -6.90 -6.01 3.77
C GLY A 50 -7.10 -5.00 2.65
N GLY A 51 -7.52 -5.46 1.46
CA GLY A 51 -7.85 -4.59 0.32
C GLY A 51 -6.70 -4.34 -0.65
N GLY A 52 -5.47 -4.74 -0.34
CA GLY A 52 -4.34 -4.61 -1.26
C GLY A 52 -3.24 -5.61 -0.99
N VAL A 53 -2.48 -5.97 -2.02
CA VAL A 53 -1.25 -6.77 -1.86
C VAL A 53 -0.25 -6.43 -2.97
N ASN A 54 1.04 -6.47 -2.65
CA ASN A 54 2.11 -6.34 -3.62
C ASN A 54 3.04 -7.56 -3.62
N THR A 55 3.38 -8.04 -4.82
CA THR A 55 4.35 -9.10 -5.04
C THR A 55 5.36 -8.72 -6.12
N SER A 56 6.45 -9.48 -6.21
CA SER A 56 7.42 -9.37 -7.31
C SER A 56 6.84 -10.00 -8.57
N TYR A 57 7.08 -9.39 -9.72
CA TYR A 57 6.71 -9.96 -11.01
C TYR A 57 7.74 -9.60 -12.08
N GLY A 58 8.38 -10.62 -12.67
CA GLY A 58 9.50 -10.41 -13.60
C GLY A 58 10.62 -9.57 -12.96
N MET A 59 11.05 -8.50 -13.63
CA MET A 59 12.00 -7.51 -13.10
C MET A 59 11.33 -6.38 -12.32
N GLY A 60 10.00 -6.42 -12.17
CA GLY A 60 9.20 -5.36 -11.58
C GLY A 60 8.31 -5.87 -10.46
N THR A 61 7.12 -5.28 -10.35
CA THR A 61 6.15 -5.62 -9.29
C THR A 61 4.74 -5.72 -9.81
N LEU A 62 3.93 -6.50 -9.12
CA LEU A 62 2.49 -6.58 -9.31
C LEU A 62 1.79 -6.18 -8.01
N SER A 63 0.91 -5.19 -8.10
CA SER A 63 0.01 -4.80 -7.02
C SER A 63 -1.43 -5.15 -7.38
N VAL A 64 -2.18 -5.70 -6.43
CA VAL A 64 -3.63 -5.85 -6.50
C VAL A 64 -4.25 -4.82 -5.57
N VAL A 65 -5.25 -4.08 -6.03
CA VAL A 65 -5.97 -3.07 -5.26
C VAL A 65 -7.47 -3.29 -5.39
N ILE A 66 -8.15 -3.45 -4.26
CA ILE A 66 -9.60 -3.65 -4.21
C ILE A 66 -10.31 -2.30 -4.13
N LEU A 67 -11.06 -1.97 -5.18
CA LEU A 67 -11.66 -0.65 -5.39
C LEU A 67 -12.80 -0.32 -4.41
N ASP A 68 -13.44 -1.33 -3.85
CA ASP A 68 -14.54 -1.20 -2.89
C ASP A 68 -14.24 -1.91 -1.57
N SER A 69 -12.96 -2.06 -1.21
CA SER A 69 -12.50 -2.70 0.03
C SER A 69 -13.34 -2.31 1.25
N LYS A 70 -13.72 -3.32 2.03
CA LYS A 70 -14.42 -3.15 3.31
C LYS A 70 -13.57 -3.56 4.50
N ALA A 71 -12.35 -4.01 4.25
CA ALA A 71 -11.40 -4.37 5.29
C ALA A 71 -11.18 -3.21 6.28
N ASP A 72 -11.33 -3.53 7.56
CA ASP A 72 -10.97 -2.63 8.64
C ASP A 72 -9.57 -3.01 9.11
N ILE A 73 -8.59 -2.26 8.63
CA ILE A 73 -7.18 -2.54 8.89
C ILE A 73 -6.74 -1.91 10.23
N GLY A 74 -7.64 -1.18 10.93
CA GLY A 74 -7.54 -0.87 12.35
C GLY A 74 -6.26 -0.17 12.83
N ASP A 75 -5.45 0.37 11.92
CA ASP A 75 -4.09 0.83 12.20
C ASP A 75 -3.94 2.34 12.05
N PHE A 76 -5.02 3.10 12.23
CA PHE A 76 -4.97 4.55 12.26
C PHE A 76 -4.89 5.07 13.70
N THR A 77 -3.99 6.02 13.93
CA THR A 77 -3.77 6.65 15.25
C THR A 77 -4.02 8.14 15.16
N TYR A 78 -4.79 8.69 16.11
CA TYR A 78 -4.97 10.12 16.27
C TYR A 78 -3.67 10.75 16.80
N SER A 79 -3.11 11.69 16.05
CA SER A 79 -1.74 12.17 16.28
C SER A 79 -1.58 12.96 17.58
N GLN A 80 -2.65 13.59 18.08
CA GLN A 80 -2.59 14.44 19.26
C GLN A 80 -2.54 13.67 20.59
N ASN A 81 -3.14 12.47 20.64
CA ASN A 81 -3.28 11.71 21.90
C ASN A 81 -2.88 10.23 21.77
N GLY A 82 -2.47 9.77 20.58
CA GLY A 82 -2.01 8.39 20.38
C GLY A 82 -3.11 7.32 20.37
N VAL A 83 -4.39 7.72 20.36
CA VAL A 83 -5.52 6.78 20.39
C VAL A 83 -5.76 6.18 19.01
N ASP A 84 -5.90 4.86 18.96
CA ASP A 84 -6.22 4.14 17.73
C ASP A 84 -7.72 4.23 17.42
N TYR A 85 -8.06 4.31 16.14
CA TYR A 85 -9.45 4.38 15.69
C TYR A 85 -9.62 3.67 14.34
N PRO A 86 -10.81 3.09 14.08
CA PRO A 86 -11.06 2.38 12.84
C PRO A 86 -11.21 3.36 11.68
N ARG A 87 -10.61 3.03 10.55
CA ARG A 87 -10.81 3.74 9.28
C ARG A 87 -10.53 2.78 8.13
N ARG A 88 -11.40 2.82 7.13
CA ARG A 88 -11.23 2.05 5.90
C ARG A 88 -10.22 2.72 4.99
N SER A 89 -9.42 1.90 4.33
CA SER A 89 -8.52 2.39 3.29
C SER A 89 -9.30 2.84 2.06
N MET A 90 -8.81 3.86 1.39
CA MET A 90 -9.35 4.31 0.10
C MET A 90 -8.57 3.65 -1.05
N PRO A 91 -9.16 3.42 -2.23
CA PRO A 91 -8.43 2.84 -3.36
C PRO A 91 -7.17 3.59 -3.75
N ALA A 92 -7.21 4.93 -3.72
CA ALA A 92 -6.04 5.76 -3.99
C ALA A 92 -4.96 5.70 -2.88
N GLU A 93 -5.36 5.44 -1.64
CA GLU A 93 -4.43 5.17 -0.55
C GLU A 93 -3.77 3.80 -0.74
N LEU A 94 -4.56 2.77 -1.03
CA LEU A 94 -4.07 1.42 -1.31
C LEU A 94 -3.13 1.42 -2.51
N LEU A 95 -3.44 2.18 -3.56
CA LEU A 95 -2.51 2.36 -4.68
C LEU A 95 -1.17 2.96 -4.22
N ALA A 96 -1.19 4.01 -3.39
CA ALA A 96 0.05 4.57 -2.86
C ALA A 96 0.80 3.58 -1.96
N HIS A 97 0.07 2.83 -1.14
CA HIS A 97 0.63 1.82 -0.21
C HIS A 97 1.29 0.68 -0.98
N GLU A 98 0.53 0.01 -1.85
CA GLU A 98 0.94 -1.18 -2.56
C GLU A 98 1.93 -0.89 -3.68
N MET A 99 1.65 0.12 -4.52
CA MET A 99 2.48 0.39 -5.70
C MET A 99 3.71 1.21 -5.33
N LEU A 100 3.56 2.32 -4.60
CA LEU A 100 4.69 3.21 -4.31
C LEU A 100 5.45 2.80 -3.05
N GLY A 101 4.76 2.32 -2.02
CA GLY A 101 5.39 1.84 -0.80
C GLY A 101 6.08 0.50 -0.98
N HIS A 102 5.29 -0.56 -1.15
CA HIS A 102 5.80 -1.91 -1.35
C HIS A 102 6.48 -2.05 -2.72
N GLY A 103 5.80 -1.67 -3.81
CA GLY A 103 6.27 -1.94 -5.17
C GLY A 103 7.55 -1.17 -5.54
N TYR A 104 7.51 0.15 -5.50
CA TYR A 104 8.67 0.98 -5.81
C TYR A 104 9.80 0.80 -4.80
N GLY A 105 9.47 0.67 -3.50
CA GLY A 105 10.45 0.33 -2.47
C GLY A 105 11.19 -0.98 -2.76
N ARG A 106 10.48 -2.02 -3.24
CA ARG A 106 11.07 -3.31 -3.62
C ARG A 106 12.07 -3.17 -4.76
N VAL A 107 11.72 -2.49 -5.85
CA VAL A 107 12.64 -2.32 -7.00
C VAL A 107 13.85 -1.46 -6.66
N LYS A 108 13.70 -0.51 -5.73
CA LYS A 108 14.83 0.27 -5.18
C LYS A 108 15.57 -0.43 -4.05
N ARG A 109 15.24 -1.70 -3.76
CA ARG A 109 15.88 -2.53 -2.72
C ARG A 109 15.89 -1.84 -1.35
N SER A 110 14.83 -1.07 -1.06
CA SER A 110 14.66 -0.41 0.22
C SER A 110 14.46 -1.46 1.31
N ILE A 111 15.28 -1.47 2.37
CA ILE A 111 15.15 -2.47 3.45
C ILE A 111 13.81 -2.41 4.19
N SER A 112 13.09 -1.28 4.06
CA SER A 112 11.80 -1.02 4.70
C SER A 112 10.60 -1.19 3.76
N TYR A 113 10.80 -1.68 2.52
CA TYR A 113 9.71 -1.79 1.55
C TYR A 113 8.56 -2.62 2.07
N GLY A 114 8.84 -3.67 2.86
CA GLY A 114 7.83 -4.61 3.37
C GLY A 114 6.97 -4.05 4.51
N HIS A 115 7.25 -2.84 5.00
CA HIS A 115 6.52 -2.27 6.11
C HIS A 115 6.49 -0.73 6.12
N ALA A 116 7.60 -0.10 6.52
CA ALA A 116 7.58 1.32 6.84
C ALA A 116 7.36 2.20 5.60
N ASP A 117 7.90 1.81 4.44
CA ASP A 117 7.71 2.59 3.21
C ASP A 117 6.23 2.66 2.81
N ALA A 118 5.51 1.55 2.95
CA ALA A 118 4.08 1.47 2.64
C ALA A 118 3.23 2.30 3.60
N VAL A 119 3.51 2.21 4.91
CA VAL A 119 2.86 3.04 5.93
C VAL A 119 3.11 4.54 5.70
N GLN A 120 4.35 4.90 5.34
CA GLN A 120 4.72 6.28 5.03
C GLN A 120 4.00 6.81 3.78
N MET A 121 3.86 5.99 2.73
CA MET A 121 3.14 6.37 1.52
C MET A 121 1.63 6.52 1.75
N SER A 122 1.00 5.65 2.55
CA SER A 122 -0.39 5.85 3.01
C SER A 122 -0.55 7.16 3.78
N THR A 123 0.35 7.42 4.73
CA THR A 123 0.30 8.62 5.55
C THR A 123 0.55 9.88 4.72
N LEU A 124 1.46 9.83 3.74
CA LEU A 124 1.70 10.91 2.80
C LEU A 124 0.46 11.18 1.93
N TYR A 125 -0.24 10.14 1.44
CA TYR A 125 -1.50 10.29 0.72
C TYR A 125 -2.52 11.10 1.54
N TRP A 126 -2.76 10.73 2.81
CA TRP A 126 -3.71 11.44 3.67
C TRP A 126 -3.29 12.88 3.95
N ARG A 127 -2.00 13.15 4.19
CA ARG A 127 -1.49 14.51 4.37
C ARG A 127 -1.69 15.37 3.13
N THR A 128 -1.46 14.83 1.93
CA THR A 128 -1.72 15.59 0.68
C THR A 128 -3.18 15.92 0.44
N ARG A 129 -4.10 15.21 1.13
CA ARG A 129 -5.53 15.46 1.13
C ARG A 129 -5.97 16.43 2.25
N GLY A 130 -5.03 16.98 3.02
CA GLY A 130 -5.29 17.90 4.13
C GLY A 130 -5.55 17.22 5.48
N TYR A 131 -5.42 15.90 5.57
CA TYR A 131 -5.61 15.16 6.83
C TYR A 131 -4.28 15.03 7.57
N ILE A 132 -4.13 15.80 8.65
CA ILE A 132 -2.87 15.88 9.45
C ILE A 132 -3.03 15.45 10.91
N ASN A 133 -4.27 15.27 11.38
CA ASN A 133 -4.56 14.91 12.77
C ASN A 133 -4.46 13.40 13.04
N PHE A 134 -4.05 12.62 12.04
CA PHE A 134 -3.87 11.19 12.17
C PHE A 134 -2.77 10.69 11.24
N TYR A 135 -2.33 9.48 11.51
CA TYR A 135 -1.42 8.73 10.65
C TYR A 135 -1.77 7.25 10.71
N ARG A 136 -1.34 6.49 9.70
CA ARG A 136 -1.38 5.03 9.75
C ARG A 136 -0.14 4.56 10.50
N ASN A 137 -0.29 3.73 11.52
CA ASN A 137 0.79 3.28 12.40
C ASN A 137 1.36 1.91 11.99
N GLY A 138 0.70 1.19 11.08
CA GLY A 138 1.15 -0.11 10.58
C GLY A 138 0.96 -1.30 11.52
N SER A 139 0.24 -1.18 12.63
CA SER A 139 0.09 -2.28 13.60
C SER A 139 -0.54 -3.56 13.03
N TRP A 140 -1.20 -3.46 11.88
CA TRP A 140 -1.82 -4.59 11.16
C TRP A 140 -1.11 -4.97 9.83
N HIS A 141 0.10 -4.45 9.57
CA HIS A 141 0.84 -4.69 8.31
C HIS A 141 2.11 -5.50 8.51
N GLY A 142 2.40 -6.43 7.58
CA GLY A 142 3.70 -7.09 7.45
C GLY A 142 4.27 -7.60 8.77
N THR A 143 5.24 -6.87 9.32
CA THR A 143 5.93 -7.21 10.59
C THR A 143 5.12 -6.89 11.85
N GLN A 144 3.96 -6.24 11.70
CA GLN A 144 3.09 -5.74 12.77
C GLN A 144 3.80 -4.80 13.75
N VAL A 145 4.88 -4.15 13.28
CA VAL A 145 5.65 -3.20 14.09
C VAL A 145 4.96 -1.85 14.07
N ARG A 146 4.50 -1.38 15.22
CA ARG A 146 3.87 -0.07 15.32
C ARG A 146 4.90 1.05 15.14
N LEU A 147 4.74 1.86 14.09
CA LEU A 147 5.52 3.07 13.88
C LEU A 147 5.01 4.21 14.78
N ASN A 148 5.94 5.01 15.31
CA ASN A 148 5.56 6.26 15.96
C ASN A 148 5.17 7.33 14.93
N SER A 149 4.54 8.41 15.39
CA SER A 149 4.06 9.50 14.53
C SER A 149 5.18 10.08 13.63
N SER A 150 6.39 10.26 14.15
CA SER A 150 7.50 10.80 13.36
C SER A 150 7.92 9.85 12.23
N GLN A 151 8.04 8.56 12.52
CA GLN A 151 8.40 7.54 11.53
C GLN A 151 7.32 7.38 10.46
N ALA A 152 6.04 7.28 10.85
CA ALA A 152 4.93 7.13 9.93
C ALA A 152 4.71 8.36 9.04
N ASN A 153 4.98 9.57 9.55
CA ASN A 153 4.86 10.81 8.79
C ASN A 153 6.09 11.18 7.96
N SER A 154 7.16 10.38 8.01
CA SER A 154 8.32 10.60 7.14
C SER A 154 8.03 10.25 5.67
N ILE A 155 8.97 10.52 4.78
CA ILE A 155 8.92 10.13 3.37
C ILE A 155 9.97 9.03 3.19
N PRO A 156 9.70 7.94 2.45
CA PRO A 156 10.72 6.93 2.19
C PRO A 156 11.97 7.55 1.58
N ASN A 157 13.14 7.18 2.08
CA ASN A 157 14.40 7.85 1.73
C ASN A 157 14.69 7.86 0.22
N HIS A 158 14.23 6.84 -0.51
CA HIS A 158 14.40 6.71 -1.96
C HIS A 158 13.47 7.64 -2.77
N PHE A 159 12.58 8.40 -2.12
CA PHE A 159 11.79 9.47 -2.73
C PHE A 159 12.25 10.88 -2.33
N ILE A 160 13.26 11.00 -1.46
CA ILE A 160 13.81 12.29 -1.06
C ILE A 160 14.80 12.74 -2.12
N TYR A 161 14.51 13.86 -2.78
CA TYR A 161 15.45 14.53 -3.67
C TYR A 161 16.64 15.04 -2.84
N ARG A 162 17.87 14.72 -3.25
CA ARG A 162 19.08 15.37 -2.75
C ARG A 162 19.51 16.43 -3.75
#